data_AF-A0A432UAL8-F1
#
_entry.id   AF-A0A432UAL8-F1
#
_cell.length_a   1.000
_cell.length_b   1.000
_cell.length_c   1.000
_cell.angle_alpha   90.00
_cell.angle_beta   90.00
_cell.angle_gamma   90.00
#
_symmetry.space_group_name_H-M   'P 1'
#
loop_
_entity.id
_entity.type
_entity.pdbx_description
1 polymer ?
#
loop_
_entity_poly.entity_id
_entity_poly.type
_entity_poly.pdbx_seq_one_letter_code
_entity_poly.pdbx_strand_id
1 'polypeptide(L)'
;MGTGVVSFNPWVEGEQNFFQFTALTEEVLSALAEARAVILPQTVSPELYYFVRQLGKPVFPHYDLRFAFPGKIGQILLFRSLGLPHPRTLGVPRLC
;
A
#
# COMPACT_ATOMS: atom_id res chain seq x y z
N MET A 1 -17.45 16.15 3.75
CA MET A 1 -16.42 15.24 4.30
C MET A 1 -16.96 13.84 4.17
N GLY A 2 -16.24 12.95 3.48
CA GLY A 2 -16.61 11.53 3.38
C GLY A 2 -16.79 10.87 4.74
N THR A 3 -17.78 10.01 4.87
CA THR A 3 -18.09 9.32 6.15
C THR A 3 -17.64 7.85 6.17
N GLY A 4 -17.47 7.21 5.02
CA GLY A 4 -17.21 5.76 4.93
C GLY A 4 -15.75 5.38 4.70
N VAL A 5 -15.37 4.20 5.17
CA VAL A 5 -14.14 3.46 4.88
C VAL A 5 -14.39 2.57 3.68
N VAL A 6 -13.50 2.67 2.69
CA VAL A 6 -13.46 1.71 1.58
C VAL A 6 -12.41 0.65 1.90
N SER A 7 -12.79 -0.63 1.92
CA SER A 7 -11.86 -1.73 2.17
C SER A 7 -11.65 -2.58 0.92
N PHE A 8 -10.39 -2.75 0.54
CA PHE A 8 -9.98 -3.78 -0.42
C PHE A 8 -9.51 -5.07 0.25
N ASN A 9 -9.53 -5.11 1.59
CA ASN A 9 -9.06 -6.25 2.35
C ASN A 9 -10.23 -7.23 2.60
N PRO A 10 -10.14 -8.49 2.16
CA PRO A 10 -11.23 -9.45 2.29
C PRO A 10 -11.54 -9.82 3.75
N TRP A 11 -10.66 -9.49 4.69
CA TRP A 11 -10.81 -9.81 6.12
C TRP A 11 -11.17 -8.61 6.97
N VAL A 12 -11.29 -7.42 6.38
CA VAL A 12 -11.62 -6.20 7.10
C VAL A 12 -12.83 -5.55 6.44
N GLU A 13 -13.93 -5.49 7.16
CA GLU A 13 -15.16 -4.84 6.71
C GLU A 13 -15.01 -3.32 6.74
N GLY A 14 -15.44 -2.66 5.68
CA GLY A 14 -15.70 -1.23 5.61
C GLY A 14 -17.14 -0.99 5.17
N GLU A 15 -17.56 0.26 5.05
CA GLU A 15 -18.88 0.60 4.53
C GLU A 15 -19.03 0.18 3.06
N GLN A 16 -17.92 0.13 2.32
CA GLN A 16 -17.85 -0.46 0.99
C GLN A 16 -16.64 -1.38 0.89
N ASN A 17 -16.85 -2.58 0.37
CA ASN A 17 -15.80 -3.57 0.15
C ASN A 17 -15.67 -3.88 -1.33
N PHE A 18 -14.44 -3.78 -1.84
CA PHE A 18 -14.09 -4.19 -3.19
C PHE A 18 -13.00 -5.25 -3.16
N PHE A 19 -12.90 -6.08 -4.18
CA PHE A 19 -11.76 -6.96 -4.32
C PHE A 19 -10.59 -6.17 -4.92
N GLN A 20 -9.37 -6.41 -4.45
CA GLN A 20 -8.18 -5.67 -4.91
C GLN A 20 -7.89 -5.78 -6.42
N PHE A 21 -8.47 -6.78 -7.09
CA PHE A 21 -8.37 -6.98 -8.54
C PHE A 21 -9.62 -6.54 -9.30
N THR A 22 -10.60 -5.93 -8.62
CA THR A 22 -11.75 -5.28 -9.27
C THR A 22 -11.24 -4.16 -10.17
N ALA A 23 -11.79 -4.06 -11.38
CA ALA A 23 -11.50 -2.95 -12.26
C ALA A 23 -11.88 -1.61 -11.61
N LEU A 24 -11.13 -0.54 -11.90
CA LEU A 24 -11.45 0.81 -11.44
C LEU A 24 -12.63 1.39 -12.24
N THR A 25 -13.83 0.84 -12.02
CA THR A 25 -15.08 1.33 -12.59
C THR A 25 -15.47 2.67 -11.97
N GLU A 26 -16.44 3.38 -12.58
CA GLU A 26 -16.96 4.63 -12.03
C GLU A 26 -17.48 4.47 -10.59
N GLU A 27 -18.07 3.33 -10.26
CA GLU A 27 -18.51 2.98 -8.90
C GLU A 27 -17.33 2.97 -7.91
N VAL A 28 -16.26 2.24 -8.24
CA VAL A 28 -15.06 2.16 -7.40
C VAL A 28 -14.39 3.52 -7.27
N LEU A 29 -14.30 4.28 -8.36
CA LEU A 29 -13.70 5.60 -8.38
C LEU A 29 -14.51 6.60 -7.53
N SER A 30 -15.84 6.57 -7.63
CA SER A 30 -16.74 7.39 -6.81
C SER A 30 -16.60 7.05 -5.32
N ALA A 31 -16.61 5.75 -4.99
CA ALA A 31 -16.41 5.28 -3.63
C ALA A 31 -15.08 5.76 -3.04
N LEU A 32 -13.98 5.68 -3.82
CA LEU A 32 -12.67 6.18 -3.39
C LEU A 32 -12.63 7.69 -3.25
N ALA A 33 -13.27 8.43 -4.16
CA ALA A 33 -13.36 9.89 -4.10
C ALA A 33 -14.11 10.37 -2.84
N GLU A 34 -15.12 9.63 -2.40
CA GLU A 34 -15.91 9.91 -1.20
C GLU A 34 -15.35 9.26 0.07
N ALA A 35 -14.39 8.35 -0.04
CA ALA A 35 -13.84 7.65 1.11
C ALA A 35 -13.22 8.61 2.14
N ARG A 36 -13.44 8.33 3.42
CA ARG A 36 -12.76 8.94 4.56
C ARG A 36 -11.38 8.32 4.77
N ALA A 37 -11.27 7.02 4.57
CA ALA A 37 -10.04 6.25 4.65
C ALA A 37 -10.15 5.00 3.77
N VAL A 38 -9.00 4.44 3.38
CA VAL A 38 -8.94 3.22 2.57
C VAL A 38 -8.11 2.14 3.25
N ILE A 39 -8.67 0.93 3.35
CA ILE A 39 -7.98 -0.23 3.89
C ILE A 39 -7.48 -1.08 2.73
N LEU A 40 -6.18 -1.38 2.72
CA LEU A 40 -5.53 -2.13 1.64
C LEU A 40 -4.93 -3.44 2.16
N PRO A 41 -5.11 -4.55 1.45
CA PRO A 41 -4.52 -5.83 1.83
C PRO A 41 -3.00 -5.82 1.61
N GLN A 42 -2.29 -6.74 2.26
CA GLN A 42 -0.85 -6.91 2.04
C GLN A 42 -0.53 -7.34 0.60
N THR A 43 -1.48 -7.88 -0.15
CA THR A 43 -1.30 -8.25 -1.56
C THR A 43 -1.54 -7.11 -2.54
N VAL A 44 -1.86 -5.90 -2.06
CA VAL A 44 -2.13 -4.74 -2.93
C VAL A 44 -0.94 -4.46 -3.86
N SER A 45 -1.25 -4.10 -5.11
CA SER A 45 -0.23 -3.68 -6.06
C SER A 45 0.27 -2.26 -5.74
N PRO A 46 1.52 -1.92 -6.11
CA PRO A 46 2.03 -0.56 -5.96
C PRO A 46 1.15 0.48 -6.70
N GLU A 47 0.62 0.12 -7.87
CA GLU A 47 -0.19 1.00 -8.72
C GLU A 47 -1.48 1.41 -8.00
N LEU A 48 -2.24 0.44 -7.48
CA LEU A 48 -3.48 0.73 -6.74
C LEU A 48 -3.18 1.51 -5.44
N TYR A 49 -2.11 1.13 -4.73
CA TYR A 49 -1.70 1.83 -3.52
C TYR A 49 -1.39 3.31 -3.79
N TYR A 50 -0.53 3.60 -4.77
CA TYR A 50 -0.14 4.98 -5.07
C TYR A 50 -1.28 5.78 -5.68
N PHE A 51 -2.14 5.15 -6.48
CA PHE A 51 -3.37 5.80 -6.97
C PHE A 51 -4.22 6.32 -5.80
N VAL A 52 -4.52 5.45 -4.82
CA VAL A 52 -5.30 5.85 -3.64
C VAL A 52 -4.58 6.91 -2.80
N ARG A 53 -3.25 6.80 -2.62
CA ARG A 53 -2.45 7.81 -1.92
C ARG A 53 -2.51 9.18 -2.61
N GLN A 54 -2.47 9.21 -3.94
CA GLN A 54 -2.53 10.44 -4.74
C GLN A 54 -3.90 11.14 -4.66
N LEU A 55 -4.98 10.40 -4.38
CA LEU A 55 -6.29 10.99 -4.04
C LEU A 55 -6.31 11.73 -2.68
N GLY A 56 -5.18 11.76 -1.96
CA GLY A 56 -5.06 12.41 -0.65
C GLY A 56 -5.76 11.63 0.46
N LYS A 57 -6.11 10.36 0.23
CA LYS A 57 -6.83 9.54 1.20
C LYS A 57 -5.88 8.97 2.25
N PRO A 58 -6.25 9.02 3.54
CA PRO A 58 -5.60 8.20 4.55
C PRO A 58 -5.70 6.72 4.16
N VAL A 59 -4.58 6.01 4.17
CA VAL A 59 -4.55 4.58 3.87
C VAL A 59 -3.98 3.80 5.04
N PHE A 60 -4.51 2.60 5.25
CA PHE A 60 -3.97 1.64 6.18
C PHE A 60 -3.86 0.24 5.55
N PRO A 61 -2.73 -0.47 5.71
CA PRO A 61 -1.44 0.01 6.19
C PRO A 61 -0.78 1.03 5.25
N HIS A 62 0.18 1.80 5.77
CA HIS A 62 1.00 2.71 4.97
C HIS A 62 2.19 1.94 4.36
N TYR A 63 2.17 1.73 3.05
CA TYR A 63 3.15 0.88 2.35
C TYR A 63 4.29 1.64 1.66
N ASP A 64 4.44 2.95 1.86
CA ASP A 64 5.50 3.75 1.21
C ASP A 64 6.89 3.11 1.39
N LEU A 65 7.26 2.76 2.64
CA LEU A 65 8.56 2.12 2.91
C LEU A 65 8.66 0.72 2.30
N ARG A 66 7.57 -0.04 2.27
CA ARG A 66 7.55 -1.38 1.66
C ARG A 66 7.85 -1.30 0.15
N PHE A 67 7.28 -0.33 -0.54
CA PHE A 67 7.46 -0.17 -1.98
C PHE A 67 8.73 0.59 -2.34
N ALA A 68 9.21 1.50 -1.49
CA ALA A 68 10.50 2.16 -1.65
C ALA A 68 11.70 1.21 -1.41
N PHE A 69 11.52 0.22 -0.53
CA PHE A 69 12.56 -0.74 -0.15
C PHE A 69 12.11 -2.19 -0.40
N PRO A 70 11.92 -2.59 -1.66
CA PRO A 70 11.36 -3.90 -1.99
C PRO A 70 12.36 -5.03 -1.72
N GLY A 71 11.81 -6.17 -1.26
CA GLY A 71 12.57 -7.40 -1.05
C GLY A 71 13.64 -7.32 0.04
N LYS A 72 14.44 -8.37 0.15
CA LYS A 72 15.43 -8.52 1.23
C LYS A 72 16.54 -7.46 1.16
N ILE A 73 17.03 -7.17 -0.06
CA ILE A 73 18.08 -6.16 -0.25
C ILE A 73 17.55 -4.78 0.13
N GLY A 74 16.35 -4.41 -0.33
CA GLY A 74 15.70 -3.15 0.04
C GLY A 74 15.54 -3.02 1.56
N GLN A 75 15.02 -4.05 2.22
CA GLN A 75 14.86 -4.05 3.68
C GLN A 75 16.17 -3.83 4.44
N ILE A 76 17.27 -4.46 4.00
CA ILE A 76 18.59 -4.23 4.60
C ILE A 76 19.07 -2.79 4.35
N LEU A 77 18.82 -2.22 3.17
CA LEU A 77 19.15 -0.83 2.89
C LEU A 77 18.33 0.14 3.76
N LEU A 78 17.05 -0.15 4.01
CA LEU A 78 16.20 0.61 4.93
C LEU A 78 16.74 0.56 6.36
N PHE A 79 17.13 -0.62 6.85
CA PHE A 79 17.69 -0.72 8.20
C PHE A 79 19.01 0.03 8.33
N ARG A 80 19.87 -0.03 7.31
CA ARG A 80 21.11 0.77 7.27
C ARG A 80 20.84 2.26 7.27
N SER A 81 19.89 2.74 6.44
CA SER A 81 19.60 4.19 6.34
C SER A 81 19.01 4.76 7.63
N LEU A 82 18.33 3.93 8.42
CA LEU A 82 17.77 4.30 9.72
C LEU A 82 18.72 4.01 10.90
N GLY A 83 19.90 3.43 10.67
CA GLY A 83 20.83 3.04 11.73
C GLY A 83 20.31 1.93 12.65
N LEU A 84 19.39 1.09 12.17
CA LEU A 84 18.78 0.02 12.96
C LEU A 84 19.65 -1.25 13.00
N PRO A 85 19.61 -2.03 14.09
CA PRO A 85 20.29 -3.32 14.16
C PRO A 85 19.78 -4.28 13.07
N HIS A 86 20.70 -4.91 12.34
CA HIS A 86 20.38 -5.89 11.31
C HIS A 86 21.51 -6.93 11.15
N PRO A 87 21.22 -8.14 10.63
CA PRO A 87 22.26 -9.13 10.35
C PRO A 87 23.32 -8.60 9.38
N ARG A 88 24.56 -9.08 9.50
CA ARG A 88 25.60 -8.79 8.50
C ARG A 88 25.13 -9.35 7.15
N THR A 89 25.06 -8.50 6.13
CA THR A 89 24.55 -8.87 4.81
C THR A 89 25.46 -8.37 3.70
N LEU A 90 25.77 -9.25 2.76
CA LEU A 90 26.41 -8.92 1.49
C LEU A 90 25.31 -8.76 0.42
N GLY A 91 25.13 -7.55 -0.10
CA GLY A 91 24.23 -7.29 -1.22
C GLY A 91 24.98 -7.49 -2.53
N VAL A 92 24.52 -8.43 -3.36
CA VAL A 92 25.04 -8.61 -4.72
C VAL A 92 24.09 -7.86 -5.66
N PRO A 93 24.53 -6.75 -6.30
CA PRO A 93 23.69 -6.05 -7.24
C PRO A 93 23.40 -6.97 -8.45
N ARG A 94 22.19 -6.89 -8.98
CA ARG A 94 21.89 -7.52 -10.26
C ARG A 94 22.59 -6.69 -11.33
N LEU A 95 23.64 -7.24 -11.91
CA LEU A 95 24.27 -6.70 -13.11
C LEU A 95 23.36 -7.08 -14.29
N CYS A 96 22.47 -6.17 -14.65
CA CYS A 96 21.76 -6.20 -15.92
C CYS A 96 22.57 -5.47 -16.97
#